data_AF-G0SEN7-F1
#
_entry.id   AF-G0SEN7-F1
#
_cell.length_a   1.000
_cell.length_b   1.000
_cell.length_c   1.000
_cell.angle_alpha   90.00
_cell.angle_beta   90.00
_cell.angle_gamma   90.00
#
_symmetry.space_group_name_H-M   'P 1'
#
loop_
_entity.id
_entity.type
_entity.pdbx_description
1 polymer ?
#
loop_
_entity_poly.entity_id
_entity_poly.type
_entity_poly.pdbx_seq_one_letter_code
_entity_poly.pdbx_strand_id
1 'polypeptide(L)'
;MGNKHSIHIANATSEDIYVLAYLSPDWAIVDAITNITVIAAALQQFKTCTALGELPAKITSIRDIFQTLLAVRKVIVSGAQGVKAAMAVTEAFKKTAVKIPAGTFKNVKSEDFLSIYLKAHGIAGLIGAKTVTLMVMAGEGKDLRAAMWNSGSDHSWIATKRGVIVRSRYGTLWQENPRAGTIAWGK
;
A
#
# COMPACT_ATOMS: atom_id res chain seq x y z
N MET A 1 -24.26 -20.74 -3.27
CA MET A 1 -23.95 -19.56 -2.45
C MET A 1 -22.48 -19.23 -2.68
N GLY A 2 -22.17 -18.11 -3.36
CA GLY A 2 -20.79 -17.75 -3.66
C GLY A 2 -20.08 -17.32 -2.39
N ASN A 3 -18.97 -17.98 -2.04
CA ASN A 3 -18.14 -17.58 -0.90
C ASN A 3 -17.72 -16.11 -1.10
N LYS A 4 -18.18 -15.22 -0.21
CA LYS A 4 -17.72 -13.82 -0.19
C LYS A 4 -16.27 -13.81 0.29
N HIS A 5 -15.35 -13.89 -0.66
CA HIS A 5 -13.93 -13.81 -0.40
C HIS A 5 -13.58 -12.50 0.30
N SER A 6 -12.81 -12.57 1.38
CA SER A 6 -12.43 -11.40 2.17
C SER A 6 -10.95 -11.42 2.53
N ILE A 7 -10.32 -10.25 2.41
CA ILE A 7 -8.94 -10.03 2.81
C ILE A 7 -8.99 -8.99 3.92
N HIS A 8 -8.50 -9.34 5.10
CA HIS A 8 -8.42 -8.38 6.21
C HIS A 8 -6.97 -8.00 6.47
N ILE A 9 -6.74 -6.74 6.80
CA ILE A 9 -5.47 -6.28 7.34
C ILE A 9 -5.72 -5.73 8.73
N ALA A 10 -5.10 -6.37 9.72
CA ALA A 10 -5.07 -5.97 11.11
C ALA A 10 -3.81 -5.15 11.39
N ASN A 11 -3.95 -4.00 12.02
CA ASN A 11 -2.85 -3.13 12.39
C ASN A 11 -2.50 -3.31 13.86
N ALA A 12 -1.53 -4.18 14.16
CA ALA A 12 -1.02 -4.36 15.52
C ALA A 12 0.11 -3.38 15.87
N THR A 13 0.52 -2.53 14.94
CA THR A 13 1.59 -1.55 15.17
C THR A 13 1.12 -0.45 16.13
N SER A 14 2.04 0.40 16.57
CA SER A 14 1.72 1.58 17.41
C SER A 14 1.29 2.81 16.59
N GLU A 15 1.29 2.71 15.27
CA GLU A 15 1.04 3.82 14.35
C GLU A 15 -0.03 3.45 13.33
N ASP A 16 -0.53 4.44 12.61
CA ASP A 16 -1.50 4.20 11.55
C ASP A 16 -0.80 3.64 10.30
N ILE A 17 -1.46 2.71 9.62
CA ILE A 17 -1.01 2.20 8.33
C ILE A 17 -1.94 2.66 7.22
N TYR A 18 -1.38 2.84 6.02
CA TYR A 18 -2.09 3.31 4.84
C TYR A 18 -2.02 2.24 3.78
N VAL A 19 -3.19 1.80 3.30
CA VAL A 19 -3.30 0.60 2.47
C VAL A 19 -3.96 0.91 1.13
N LEU A 20 -3.38 0.36 0.07
CA LEU A 20 -4.01 0.20 -1.22
C LEU A 20 -4.13 -1.29 -1.54
N ALA A 21 -5.32 -1.72 -1.95
CA ALA A 21 -5.57 -3.02 -2.56
C ALA A 21 -5.74 -2.86 -4.07
N TYR A 22 -5.12 -3.74 -4.86
CA TYR A 22 -5.13 -3.62 -6.30
C TYR A 22 -5.17 -4.97 -7.01
N LEU A 23 -5.66 -5.00 -8.25
CA LEU A 23 -5.81 -6.23 -9.01
C LEU A 23 -4.42 -6.77 -9.39
N SER A 24 -4.27 -8.10 -9.30
CA SER A 24 -3.09 -8.81 -9.77
C SER A 24 -3.41 -9.54 -11.10
N PRO A 25 -2.47 -9.61 -12.07
CA PRO A 25 -1.16 -8.94 -12.09
C PRO A 25 -1.29 -7.41 -12.27
N ASP A 26 -0.20 -6.66 -12.15
CA ASP A 26 -0.22 -5.18 -12.15
C ASP A 26 -0.94 -4.59 -13.38
N TRP A 27 -2.15 -4.07 -13.17
CA TRP A 27 -2.91 -3.34 -14.21
C TRP A 27 -2.52 -1.87 -14.26
N ALA A 28 -2.87 -1.22 -15.36
CA ALA A 28 -2.78 0.23 -15.48
C ALA A 28 -3.64 0.91 -14.40
N ILE A 29 -3.02 1.65 -13.48
CA ILE A 29 -3.73 2.27 -12.36
C ILE A 29 -4.41 3.59 -12.73
N VAL A 30 -4.01 4.18 -13.87
CA VAL A 30 -4.52 5.47 -14.35
C VAL A 30 -6.02 5.38 -14.64
N ASP A 31 -6.48 4.23 -15.13
CA ASP A 31 -7.88 4.03 -15.44
C ASP A 31 -8.71 3.67 -14.20
N ALA A 32 -8.13 2.95 -13.23
CA ALA A 32 -8.87 2.41 -12.10
C ALA A 32 -8.89 3.27 -10.84
N ILE A 33 -7.88 4.12 -10.59
CA ILE A 33 -7.75 4.92 -9.35
C ILE A 33 -8.26 6.35 -9.59
N THR A 34 -9.11 6.85 -8.68
CA THR A 34 -9.74 8.17 -8.77
C THR A 34 -8.75 9.32 -8.51
N ASN A 35 -7.86 9.17 -7.53
CA ASN A 35 -6.99 10.25 -7.04
C ASN A 35 -5.50 10.03 -7.32
N ILE A 36 -5.17 9.30 -8.39
CA ILE A 36 -3.76 9.01 -8.71
C ILE A 36 -2.98 10.26 -9.15
N THR A 37 -3.68 11.28 -9.66
CA THR A 37 -3.12 12.56 -10.09
C THR A 37 -2.41 13.30 -8.96
N VAL A 38 -2.85 13.15 -7.71
CA VAL A 38 -2.22 13.76 -6.53
C VAL A 38 -0.82 13.19 -6.31
N ILE A 39 -0.67 11.86 -6.42
CA ILE A 39 0.64 11.19 -6.32
C ILE A 39 1.51 11.59 -7.52
N ALA A 40 0.95 11.62 -8.73
CA ALA A 40 1.69 11.99 -9.94
C ALA A 40 2.24 13.43 -9.88
N ALA A 41 1.44 14.38 -9.38
CA ALA A 41 1.86 15.77 -9.21
C ALA A 41 2.99 15.89 -8.17
N ALA A 42 2.85 15.24 -7.02
CA ALA A 42 3.89 15.22 -5.99
C ALA A 42 5.20 14.59 -6.50
N LEU A 43 5.10 13.50 -7.28
CA LEU A 43 6.24 12.87 -7.92
C LEU A 43 6.94 13.81 -8.90
N GLN A 44 6.19 14.56 -9.70
CA GLN A 44 6.79 15.50 -10.65
C GLN A 44 7.63 16.56 -9.93
N GLN A 45 7.13 17.10 -8.82
CA GLN A 45 7.91 18.01 -7.98
C GLN A 45 9.11 17.32 -7.33
N PHE A 46 8.99 16.07 -6.92
CA PHE A 46 10.10 15.30 -6.35
C PHE A 46 11.22 15.05 -7.37
N LYS A 47 10.87 14.75 -8.62
CA LYS A 47 11.82 14.55 -9.72
C LYS A 47 12.60 15.82 -10.07
N THR A 48 11.99 16.99 -10.01
CA THR A 48 12.72 18.25 -10.28
C THR A 48 13.73 18.59 -9.18
N CYS A 49 13.57 18.02 -7.98
CA CYS A 49 14.42 18.28 -6.83
C CYS A 49 15.49 17.21 -6.59
N THR A 50 15.49 16.11 -7.37
CA THR A 50 16.35 14.95 -7.12
C THR A 50 16.89 14.38 -8.43
N ALA A 51 18.20 14.05 -8.47
CA ALA A 51 18.82 13.39 -9.62
C ALA A 51 18.71 11.86 -9.55
N LEU A 52 17.56 11.34 -9.10
CA LEU A 52 17.35 9.90 -8.96
C LEU A 52 16.97 9.27 -10.31
N GLY A 53 17.96 8.70 -10.99
CA GLY A 53 17.76 7.98 -12.26
C GLY A 53 16.90 6.71 -12.17
N GLU A 54 16.59 6.24 -10.95
CA GLU A 54 15.77 5.05 -10.70
C GLU A 54 14.26 5.33 -10.65
N LEU A 55 13.82 6.60 -10.72
CA LEU A 55 12.41 6.95 -10.62
C LEU A 55 11.65 6.66 -11.92
N PRO A 56 10.46 6.04 -11.87
CA PRO A 56 9.67 5.75 -13.06
C PRO A 56 9.27 7.06 -13.75
N ALA A 57 9.44 7.15 -15.08
CA ALA A 57 9.16 8.37 -15.84
C ALA A 57 7.70 8.84 -15.70
N LYS A 58 6.76 7.89 -15.60
CA LYS A 58 5.34 8.11 -15.33
C LYS A 58 4.85 7.04 -14.36
N ILE A 59 3.82 7.35 -13.59
CA ILE A 59 3.11 6.36 -12.78
C ILE A 59 2.06 5.69 -13.66
N THR A 60 2.29 4.44 -14.05
CA THR A 60 1.33 3.67 -14.87
C THR A 60 0.81 2.45 -14.11
N SER A 61 1.54 1.96 -13.12
CA SER A 61 1.21 0.75 -12.35
C SER A 61 1.33 0.97 -10.84
N ILE A 62 0.74 0.05 -10.07
CA ILE A 62 0.90 0.03 -8.61
C ILE A 62 2.36 -0.19 -8.21
N ARG A 63 3.14 -0.93 -9.02
CA ARG A 63 4.58 -1.11 -8.81
C ARG A 63 5.35 0.20 -8.94
N ASP A 64 4.95 1.11 -9.84
CA ASP A 64 5.61 2.42 -9.96
C ASP A 64 5.41 3.28 -8.72
N ILE A 65 4.22 3.20 -8.10
CA ILE A 65 3.99 3.84 -6.80
C ILE A 65 4.93 3.24 -5.75
N PHE A 66 5.06 1.91 -5.71
CA PHE A 66 5.93 1.24 -4.74
C PHE A 66 7.40 1.67 -4.90
N GLN A 67 7.92 1.66 -6.12
CA GLN A 67 9.29 2.10 -6.41
C GLN A 67 9.50 3.58 -6.05
N THR A 68 8.49 4.41 -6.30
CA THR A 68 8.49 5.82 -5.89
C THR A 68 8.61 5.96 -4.37
N LEU A 69 7.85 5.18 -3.58
CA LEU A 69 7.93 5.20 -2.12
C LEU A 69 9.31 4.76 -1.60
N LEU A 70 9.92 3.75 -2.22
CA LEU A 70 11.29 3.32 -1.86
C LEU A 70 12.31 4.43 -2.14
N ALA A 71 12.23 5.09 -3.29
CA ALA A 71 13.11 6.21 -3.63
C ALA A 71 12.91 7.42 -2.70
N VAL A 72 11.66 7.76 -2.38
CA VAL A 72 11.31 8.78 -1.38
C VAL A 72 11.95 8.48 -0.03
N ARG A 73 11.85 7.23 0.44
CA ARG A 73 12.50 6.78 1.67
C ARG A 73 14.01 7.00 1.63
N LYS A 74 14.69 6.59 0.55
CA LYS A 74 16.15 6.79 0.39
C LYS A 74 16.53 8.26 0.56
N VAL A 75 15.77 9.20 -0.02
CA VAL A 75 16.03 10.65 0.10
C VAL A 75 15.79 11.16 1.51
N ILE A 76 14.69 10.75 2.15
CA ILE A 76 14.38 11.18 3.51
C ILE A 76 15.43 10.67 4.51
N VAL A 77 15.84 9.41 4.41
CA VAL A 77 16.82 8.80 5.31
C VAL A 77 18.20 9.43 5.13
N SER A 78 18.63 9.68 3.88
CA SER A 78 19.92 10.32 3.59
C SER A 78 19.96 11.81 3.93
N GLY A 79 18.80 12.45 4.09
CA GLY A 79 18.73 13.91 4.32
C GLY A 79 19.16 14.73 3.10
N ALA A 80 19.13 14.13 1.90
CA ALA A 80 19.57 14.77 0.67
C ALA A 80 18.66 15.94 0.25
N GLN A 81 19.10 16.68 -0.78
CA GLN A 81 18.24 17.66 -1.43
C GLN A 81 16.94 16.97 -1.89
N GLY A 82 15.80 17.63 -1.66
CA GLY A 82 14.48 17.10 -2.02
C GLY A 82 13.68 16.44 -0.90
N VAL A 83 14.18 16.38 0.35
CA VAL A 83 13.41 15.82 1.51
C VAL A 83 12.00 16.41 1.63
N LYS A 84 11.82 17.73 1.46
CA LYS A 84 10.49 18.36 1.52
C LYS A 84 9.56 17.84 0.42
N ALA A 85 10.07 17.69 -0.81
CA ALA A 85 9.31 17.14 -1.92
C ALA A 85 9.03 15.63 -1.72
N ALA A 86 9.99 14.89 -1.14
CA ALA A 86 9.82 13.49 -0.77
C ALA A 86 8.68 13.32 0.26
N MET A 87 8.63 14.17 1.28
CA MET A 87 7.53 14.19 2.26
C MET A 87 6.19 14.52 1.58
N ALA A 88 6.16 15.42 0.61
CA ALA A 88 4.93 15.71 -0.14
C ALA A 88 4.39 14.47 -0.89
N VAL A 89 5.27 13.60 -1.40
CA VAL A 89 4.87 12.33 -2.01
C VAL A 89 4.28 11.38 -0.97
N THR A 90 4.85 11.31 0.24
CA THR A 90 4.26 10.48 1.31
C THR A 90 2.87 10.97 1.70
N GLU A 91 2.66 12.29 1.79
CA GLU A 91 1.35 12.87 2.09
C GLU A 91 0.34 12.66 0.96
N ALA A 92 0.78 12.75 -0.29
CA ALA A 92 -0.05 12.41 -1.44
C ALA A 92 -0.51 10.94 -1.38
N PHE A 93 0.40 10.02 -1.03
CA PHE A 93 0.04 8.61 -0.85
C PHE A 93 -1.00 8.43 0.26
N LYS A 94 -0.82 9.05 1.43
CA LYS A 94 -1.79 8.96 2.55
C LYS A 94 -3.18 9.44 2.17
N LYS A 95 -3.29 10.44 1.29
CA LYS A 95 -4.58 10.97 0.80
C LYS A 95 -5.27 10.02 -0.18
N THR A 96 -4.51 9.23 -0.93
CA THR A 96 -5.05 8.29 -1.91
C THR A 96 -5.32 6.91 -1.29
N ALA A 97 -4.61 6.55 -0.22
CA ALA A 97 -4.73 5.26 0.45
C ALA A 97 -5.77 5.25 1.58
N VAL A 98 -6.24 4.07 1.94
CA VAL A 98 -7.16 3.91 3.07
C VAL A 98 -6.36 3.77 4.36
N LYS A 99 -6.64 4.66 5.31
CA LYS A 99 -6.10 4.58 6.68
C LYS A 99 -6.71 3.41 7.46
N ILE A 100 -5.86 2.61 8.10
CA ILE A 100 -6.22 1.62 9.12
C ILE A 100 -5.55 2.04 10.45
N PRO A 101 -6.33 2.59 11.40
CA PRO A 101 -5.77 3.04 12.67
C PRO A 101 -5.08 1.94 13.48
N ALA A 102 -4.12 2.31 14.32
CA ALA A 102 -3.48 1.39 15.26
C ALA A 102 -4.53 0.63 16.11
N GLY A 103 -4.35 -0.68 16.28
CA GLY A 103 -5.27 -1.54 17.03
C GLY A 103 -6.57 -1.91 16.31
N THR A 104 -6.75 -1.49 15.04
CA THR A 104 -7.96 -1.78 14.26
C THR A 104 -7.67 -2.71 13.08
N PHE A 105 -8.72 -3.13 12.37
CA PHE A 105 -8.60 -3.89 11.13
C PHE A 105 -9.62 -3.41 10.10
N LYS A 106 -9.35 -3.64 8.80
CA LYS A 106 -10.31 -3.41 7.72
C LYS A 106 -10.32 -4.56 6.72
N ASN A 107 -11.49 -4.81 6.11
CA ASN A 107 -11.63 -5.69 4.95
C ASN A 107 -11.27 -4.92 3.67
N VAL A 108 -10.12 -5.23 3.09
CA VAL A 108 -9.57 -4.51 1.94
C VAL A 108 -10.19 -4.94 0.59
N LYS A 109 -11.09 -5.93 0.61
CA LYS A 109 -11.93 -6.32 -0.54
C LYS A 109 -13.37 -5.80 -0.43
N SER A 110 -13.72 -5.07 0.65
CA SER A 110 -15.07 -4.52 0.80
C SER A 110 -15.28 -3.33 -0.15
N GLU A 111 -16.49 -3.19 -0.67
CA GLU A 111 -16.86 -2.07 -1.55
C GLU A 111 -16.66 -0.71 -0.85
N ASP A 112 -16.99 -0.61 0.44
CA ASP A 112 -16.73 0.59 1.25
C ASP A 112 -15.24 0.94 1.31
N PHE A 113 -14.36 -0.06 1.39
CA PHE A 113 -12.91 0.18 1.37
C PHE A 113 -12.43 0.61 -0.02
N LEU A 114 -12.90 -0.08 -1.06
CA LEU A 114 -12.43 0.11 -2.43
C LEU A 114 -12.96 1.42 -3.05
N SER A 115 -14.20 1.80 -2.76
CA SER A 115 -14.85 3.01 -3.28
C SER A 115 -14.17 4.31 -2.85
N ILE A 116 -13.35 4.28 -1.79
CA ILE A 116 -12.56 5.43 -1.35
C ILE A 116 -11.58 5.90 -2.43
N TYR A 117 -11.03 4.99 -3.23
CA TYR A 117 -9.97 5.31 -4.18
C TYR A 117 -10.11 4.66 -5.56
N LEU A 118 -11.00 3.68 -5.74
CA LEU A 118 -11.24 3.04 -7.03
C LEU A 118 -12.52 3.52 -7.70
N LYS A 119 -12.47 3.58 -9.03
CA LYS A 119 -13.64 3.71 -9.90
C LYS A 119 -14.40 2.37 -9.95
N ALA A 120 -15.67 2.42 -10.34
CA ALA A 120 -16.57 1.25 -10.34
C ALA A 120 -16.00 -0.01 -11.04
N HIS A 121 -15.34 0.15 -12.20
CA HIS A 121 -14.73 -0.98 -12.91
C HIS A 121 -13.53 -1.59 -12.16
N GLY A 122 -12.76 -0.77 -11.44
CA GLY A 122 -11.66 -1.25 -10.58
C GLY A 122 -12.18 -2.04 -9.38
N ILE A 123 -13.29 -1.59 -8.78
CA ILE A 123 -13.99 -2.31 -7.71
C ILE A 123 -14.46 -3.68 -8.20
N ALA A 124 -15.17 -3.72 -9.33
CA ALA A 124 -15.69 -4.96 -9.91
C ALA A 124 -14.57 -5.97 -10.20
N GLY A 125 -13.44 -5.50 -10.77
CA GLY A 125 -12.27 -6.33 -11.02
C GLY A 125 -11.70 -6.96 -9.74
N LEU A 126 -11.63 -6.20 -8.65
CA LEU A 126 -11.07 -6.68 -7.38
C LEU A 126 -11.97 -7.65 -6.62
N ILE A 127 -13.28 -7.41 -6.61
CA ILE A 127 -14.22 -8.31 -5.90
C ILE A 127 -14.12 -9.73 -6.46
N GLY A 128 -14.06 -9.87 -7.79
CA GLY A 128 -13.90 -11.16 -8.48
C GLY A 128 -12.48 -11.76 -8.43
N ALA A 129 -11.49 -11.02 -7.94
CA ALA A 129 -10.10 -11.46 -8.00
C ALA A 129 -9.77 -12.57 -7.00
N LYS A 130 -9.10 -13.62 -7.50
CA LYS A 130 -8.49 -14.69 -6.69
C LYS A 130 -7.22 -14.22 -5.95
N THR A 131 -6.53 -13.25 -6.54
CA THR A 131 -5.30 -12.67 -6.00
C THR A 131 -5.38 -11.15 -6.06
N VAL A 132 -4.98 -10.50 -4.98
CA VAL A 132 -4.98 -9.05 -4.81
C VAL A 132 -3.57 -8.62 -4.42
N THR A 133 -3.03 -7.63 -5.11
CA THR A 133 -1.80 -6.95 -4.72
C THR A 133 -2.12 -5.98 -3.58
N LEU A 134 -1.43 -6.11 -2.45
CA LEU A 134 -1.54 -5.21 -1.31
C LEU A 134 -0.29 -4.35 -1.26
N MET A 135 -0.47 -3.04 -1.11
CA MET A 135 0.58 -2.11 -0.75
C MET A 135 0.24 -1.47 0.59
N VAL A 136 1.19 -1.47 1.51
CA VAL A 136 1.04 -0.87 2.83
C VAL A 136 2.19 0.08 3.09
N MET A 137 1.87 1.26 3.60
CA MET A 137 2.83 2.24 4.09
C MET A 137 2.59 2.51 5.58
N ALA A 138 3.67 2.66 6.34
CA ALA A 138 3.68 3.04 7.75
C ALA A 138 4.82 4.03 8.00
N GLY A 139 4.75 4.79 9.09
CA GLY A 139 5.81 5.73 9.45
C GLY A 139 5.77 7.05 8.71
N GLU A 140 6.58 7.97 9.21
CA GLU A 140 6.86 9.27 8.63
C GLU A 140 8.36 9.55 8.72
N GLY A 141 8.84 10.49 7.91
CA GLY A 141 10.23 10.90 7.97
C GLY A 141 11.19 9.71 7.77
N LYS A 142 12.18 9.59 8.65
CA LYS A 142 13.20 8.52 8.60
C LYS A 142 12.63 7.13 8.92
N ASP A 143 11.49 7.07 9.59
CA ASP A 143 10.80 5.83 9.97
C ASP A 143 9.83 5.34 8.90
N LEU A 144 9.74 6.03 7.75
CA LEU A 144 8.92 5.61 6.62
C LEU A 144 9.28 4.18 6.19
N ARG A 145 8.24 3.35 6.02
CA ARG A 145 8.32 1.95 5.60
C ARG A 145 7.21 1.67 4.59
N ALA A 146 7.52 0.89 3.57
CA ALA A 146 6.53 0.43 2.61
C ALA A 146 6.70 -1.07 2.33
N ALA A 147 5.62 -1.80 2.13
CA ALA A 147 5.64 -3.20 1.74
C ALA A 147 4.62 -3.44 0.62
N MET A 148 4.96 -4.34 -0.31
CA MET A 148 4.06 -4.75 -1.38
C MET A 148 4.13 -6.25 -1.58
N TRP A 149 2.99 -6.92 -1.64
CA TRP A 149 2.93 -8.38 -1.83
C TRP A 149 1.58 -8.80 -2.43
N ASN A 150 1.54 -10.02 -2.95
CA ASN A 150 0.30 -10.63 -3.44
C ASN A 150 -0.38 -11.43 -2.34
N SER A 151 -1.69 -11.26 -2.22
CA SER A 151 -2.55 -11.94 -1.26
C SER A 151 -3.60 -12.76 -1.97
N GLY A 152 -3.82 -14.00 -1.51
CA GLY A 152 -4.98 -14.78 -1.92
C GLY A 152 -6.28 -14.15 -1.40
N SER A 153 -7.39 -14.49 -2.04
CA SER A 153 -8.72 -13.90 -1.83
C SER A 153 -9.30 -14.09 -0.42
N ASP A 154 -8.78 -15.04 0.35
CA ASP A 154 -9.22 -15.37 1.72
C ASP A 154 -8.10 -15.25 2.76
N HIS A 155 -7.01 -14.56 2.42
CA HIS A 155 -5.89 -14.37 3.35
C HIS A 155 -6.16 -13.14 4.21
N SER A 156 -5.88 -13.25 5.50
CA SER A 156 -5.81 -12.11 6.40
C SER A 156 -4.36 -11.89 6.84
N TRP A 157 -4.01 -10.63 7.14
CA TRP A 157 -2.64 -10.20 7.43
C TRP A 157 -2.61 -9.31 8.66
N ILE A 158 -1.47 -9.31 9.34
CA ILE A 158 -1.20 -8.53 10.54
C ILE A 158 0.07 -7.72 10.31
N ALA A 159 -0.03 -6.39 10.33
CA ALA A 159 1.13 -5.53 10.50
C ALA A 159 1.55 -5.56 11.97
N THR A 160 2.67 -6.22 12.29
CA THR A 160 3.06 -6.52 13.68
C THR A 160 3.92 -5.42 14.30
N LYS A 161 3.92 -5.35 15.65
CA LYS A 161 4.84 -4.47 16.42
C LYS A 161 6.32 -4.76 16.17
N ARG A 162 6.65 -5.97 15.72
CA ARG A 162 8.04 -6.42 15.47
C ARG A 162 8.59 -5.93 14.14
N GLY A 163 7.85 -5.10 13.39
CA GLY A 163 8.32 -4.57 12.13
C GLY A 163 8.33 -5.63 11.01
N VAL A 164 7.35 -6.52 11.01
CA VAL A 164 7.06 -7.45 9.89
C VAL A 164 5.57 -7.56 9.68
N ILE A 165 5.15 -7.93 8.48
CA ILE A 165 3.76 -8.26 8.16
C ILE A 165 3.65 -9.77 8.05
N VAL A 166 2.70 -10.37 8.77
CA VAL A 166 2.54 -11.82 8.84
C VAL A 166 1.12 -12.21 8.47
N ARG A 167 0.94 -13.42 7.96
CA ARG A 167 -0.40 -13.93 7.66
C ARG A 167 -1.10 -14.34 8.96
N SER A 168 -2.38 -14.03 9.10
CA SER A 168 -3.21 -14.53 10.19
C SER A 168 -3.56 -16.01 9.98
N ARG A 169 -3.85 -16.74 11.05
CA ARG A 169 -4.45 -18.08 10.95
C ARG A 169 -5.83 -17.96 10.32
N TYR A 170 -6.21 -18.97 9.55
CA TYR A 170 -7.54 -19.03 8.95
C TYR A 170 -8.63 -18.88 10.02
N GLY A 171 -9.65 -18.06 9.74
CA GLY A 171 -10.72 -17.76 10.70
C GLY A 171 -10.35 -16.81 11.84
N THR A 172 -9.12 -16.27 11.86
CA THR A 172 -8.66 -15.32 12.89
C THR A 172 -8.08 -14.07 12.25
N LEU A 173 -8.09 -12.95 12.99
CA LEU A 173 -7.48 -11.70 12.53
C LEU A 173 -6.16 -11.42 13.23
N TRP A 174 -6.07 -11.69 14.54
CA TRP A 174 -4.95 -11.29 15.39
C TRP A 174 -4.01 -12.43 15.79
N GLN A 175 -4.23 -13.65 15.28
CA GLN A 175 -3.37 -14.78 15.56
C GLN A 175 -2.48 -15.08 14.36
N GLU A 176 -1.17 -15.12 14.59
CA GLU A 176 -0.20 -15.34 13.53
C GLU A 176 -0.20 -16.81 13.06
N ASN A 177 -0.08 -17.00 11.75
CA ASN A 177 0.19 -18.31 11.16
C ASN A 177 1.71 -18.52 11.05
N PRO A 178 2.31 -19.36 11.92
CA PRO A 178 3.77 -19.54 11.95
C PRO A 178 4.33 -20.22 10.69
N ARG A 179 3.47 -20.83 9.85
CA ARG A 179 3.87 -21.57 8.65
C ARG A 179 3.80 -20.75 7.36
N ALA A 180 3.28 -19.52 7.41
CA ALA A 180 2.95 -18.74 6.21
C ALA A 180 4.06 -17.77 5.76
N GLY A 181 5.20 -17.75 6.46
CA GLY A 181 6.28 -16.80 6.22
C GLY A 181 5.93 -15.37 6.67
N THR A 182 6.84 -14.44 6.36
CA THR A 182 6.73 -13.03 6.73
C THR A 182 7.04 -12.14 5.55
N ILE A 183 6.35 -11.02 5.43
CA ILE A 183 6.68 -9.94 4.51
C ILE A 183 7.47 -8.89 5.28
N ALA A 184 8.68 -8.61 4.80
CA ALA A 184 9.50 -7.54 5.33
C ALA A 184 9.02 -6.19 4.79
N TRP A 185 9.17 -5.13 5.59
CA TRP A 185 9.10 -3.79 5.06
C TRP A 185 10.30 -3.53 4.15
N GLY A 186 10.04 -2.98 2.97
CA GLY A 186 11.06 -2.42 2.10
C GLY A 186 11.82 -1.33 2.84
N LYS A 187 13.15 -1.47 2.85
CA LYS A 187 14.10 -0.49 3.33
C LYS A 187 14.78 0.15 2.14
#